data_AF-A0A4Y2EJS3-F1
#
_entry.id   AF-A0A4Y2EJS3-F1
#
_cell.length_a   1.000
_cell.length_b   1.000
_cell.length_c   1.000
_cell.angle_alpha   90.00
_cell.angle_beta   90.00
_cell.angle_gamma   90.00
#
_symmetry.space_group_name_H-M   'P 1'
#
loop_
_entity.id
_entity.type
_entity.pdbx_description
1 polymer ?
#
loop_
_entity_poly.entity_id
_entity_poly.type
_entity_poly.pdbx_seq_one_letter_code
_entity_poly.pdbx_strand_id
1 'polypeptide(L)' 'MRSPTPIYAAMAGYQDLSDFEHGVLIGAGEMGHSISEVEMKFGFSPTAISRVYREYRVSSKTSNFRHRCSRKKTLKELDH' A
#
# COMPACT_ATOMS: atom_id res chain seq x y z
N MET A 1 -36.77 5.65 -15.89
CA MET A 1 -36.17 4.74 -14.88
C MET A 1 -34.72 4.51 -15.27
N ARG A 2 -33.76 4.96 -14.46
CA ARG A 2 -32.32 4.79 -14.72
C ARG A 2 -31.93 3.43 -14.16
N SER A 3 -31.60 2.48 -15.02
CA SER A 3 -31.12 1.16 -14.59
C SER A 3 -29.85 1.32 -13.74
N PRO A 4 -29.71 0.59 -12.62
CA PRO A 4 -28.47 0.58 -11.86
C PRO A 4 -27.41 -0.11 -12.72
N THR A 5 -26.40 0.64 -13.13
CA THR A 5 -25.16 0.06 -13.66
C THR A 5 -24.59 -0.88 -12.59
N PRO A 6 -24.19 -2.12 -12.94
CA PRO A 6 -23.63 -3.03 -11.96
C PRO A 6 -22.40 -2.37 -11.35
N ILE A 7 -22.38 -2.29 -10.03
CA ILE A 7 -21.22 -1.90 -9.26
C ILE A 7 -20.12 -2.83 -9.72
N TYR A 8 -19.22 -2.33 -10.56
CA TYR A 8 -17.90 -2.84 -10.87
C TYR A 8 -17.72 -4.30 -10.43
N ALA A 9 -18.05 -5.21 -11.35
CA ALA A 9 -17.90 -6.63 -11.11
C ALA A 9 -16.43 -6.92 -10.78
N ALA A 10 -16.22 -7.55 -9.62
CA ALA A 10 -15.03 -8.27 -9.20
C ALA A 10 -13.74 -7.45 -9.00
N MET A 11 -13.22 -7.56 -7.78
CA MET A 11 -11.83 -7.27 -7.41
C MET A 11 -10.86 -8.16 -8.20
N ALA A 12 -10.60 -7.84 -9.45
CA ALA A 12 -9.66 -8.56 -10.32
C ALA A 12 -8.86 -7.55 -11.15
N GLY A 13 -7.90 -6.87 -10.50
CA GLY A 13 -7.04 -5.89 -11.17
C GLY A 13 -6.34 -4.94 -10.22
N TYR A 14 -5.65 -5.45 -9.20
CA TYR A 14 -4.68 -4.66 -8.44
C TYR A 14 -3.44 -4.40 -9.31
N GLN A 15 -3.55 -3.49 -10.27
CA GLN A 15 -2.39 -2.79 -10.80
C GLN A 15 -2.61 -1.31 -10.50
N ASP A 16 -2.66 -0.98 -9.20
CA ASP A 16 -2.52 0.39 -8.73
C ASP A 16 -1.05 0.77 -8.91
N LEU A 17 -0.71 1.27 -10.10
CA LEU A 17 0.61 1.81 -10.43
C LEU A 17 1.71 0.74 -10.44
N SER A 18 2.60 0.83 -11.43
CA SER A 18 3.83 0.06 -11.42
C SER A 18 4.73 0.46 -10.24
N ASP A 19 5.66 -0.39 -9.83
CA ASP A 19 6.66 -0.05 -8.81
C ASP A 19 7.42 1.25 -9.14
N PHE A 20 7.63 1.51 -10.43
CA PHE A 20 8.24 2.75 -10.89
C PHE A 20 7.33 3.96 -10.61
N GLU A 21 6.06 3.92 -11.01
CA GLU A 21 5.10 5.00 -10.76
C GLU A 21 4.85 5.21 -9.26
N HIS A 22 4.81 4.12 -8.48
CA HIS A 22 4.76 4.17 -7.03
C HIS A 22 5.99 4.90 -6.47
N GLY A 23 7.20 4.56 -6.94
CA GLY A 23 8.45 5.25 -6.58
C GLY A 23 8.43 6.74 -6.92
N VAL A 24 7.90 7.12 -8.09
CA VAL A 24 7.74 8.52 -8.51
C VAL A 24 6.83 9.29 -7.54
N LEU A 25 5.71 8.70 -7.12
CA LEU A 25 4.79 9.31 -6.16
C LEU A 25 5.41 9.46 -4.76
N ILE A 26 6.12 8.44 -4.26
CA ILE A 26 6.80 8.52 -2.96
C ILE A 26 7.87 9.61 -2.99
N GLY A 27 8.70 9.64 -4.04
CA GLY A 27 9.74 10.66 -4.19
C GLY A 27 9.15 12.08 -4.25
N ALA A 28 8.03 12.28 -4.95
CA ALA A 28 7.35 13.57 -4.98
C ALA A 28 6.85 14.00 -3.58
N GLY A 29 6.33 13.06 -2.78
CA GLY A 29 5.92 13.31 -1.40
C GLY A 29 7.08 13.65 -0.47
N GLU A 30 8.22 12.97 -0.61
CA GLU A 30 9.45 13.27 0.13
C GLU A 30 10.02 14.64 -0.22
N MET A 31 9.86 15.09 -1.47
CA MET A 31 10.20 16.45 -1.91
C MET A 31 9.19 17.52 -1.46
N GLY A 32 8.13 17.15 -0.73
CA GLY A 32 7.14 18.09 -0.20
C GLY A 32 6.09 18.55 -1.22
N HIS A 33 5.97 17.89 -2.38
CA HIS A 33 4.93 18.22 -3.35
C HIS A 33 3.54 17.81 -2.84
N SER A 34 2.57 18.66 -3.12
CA SER A 34 1.16 18.40 -2.85
C SER A 34 0.55 17.43 -3.86
N ILE A 35 -0.52 16.74 -3.45
CA ILE A 35 -1.23 15.77 -4.29
C ILE A 35 -1.70 16.39 -5.62
N SER A 36 -2.15 17.65 -5.59
CA SER A 36 -2.61 18.38 -6.77
C SER A 36 -1.47 18.69 -7.76
N GLU A 37 -0.29 19.07 -7.25
CA GLU A 37 0.89 19.29 -8.10
C GLU A 37 1.33 17.99 -8.79
N VAL A 38 1.26 16.87 -8.06
CA VAL A 38 1.60 15.54 -8.59
C VAL A 38 0.57 15.07 -9.62
N GLU A 39 -0.72 15.29 -9.37
CA GLU A 39 -1.80 15.04 -10.33
C GLU A 39 -1.58 15.81 -11.64
N MET A 40 -1.33 17.12 -11.55
CA MET A 40 -1.13 17.96 -12.74
C MET A 40 0.13 17.59 -13.53
N LYS A 41 1.20 17.18 -12.84
CA LYS A 41 2.51 16.93 -13.47
C LYS A 41 2.60 15.55 -14.10
N PHE A 42 2.00 14.54 -13.48
CA PHE A 42 2.14 13.15 -13.90
C PHE A 42 0.85 12.53 -14.43
N GLY A 43 -0.29 13.22 -14.30
CA GLY A 43 -1.58 12.76 -14.83
C GLY A 43 -2.19 11.59 -14.06
N PHE A 44 -1.73 11.33 -12.85
CA PHE A 44 -2.29 10.27 -12.01
C PHE A 44 -3.62 10.69 -11.40
N SER A 45 -4.54 9.75 -11.24
CA SER A 45 -5.80 10.02 -10.56
C SER A 45 -5.58 10.38 -9.08
N PRO A 46 -6.33 11.34 -8.51
CA PRO A 46 -6.19 11.74 -7.11
C PRO A 46 -6.52 10.59 -6.14
N THR A 47 -7.36 9.64 -6.57
CA THR A 47 -7.70 8.42 -5.81
C THR A 47 -6.53 7.44 -5.73
N ALA A 48 -5.78 7.23 -6.82
CA ALA A 48 -4.57 6.42 -6.83
C ALA A 48 -3.46 7.07 -5.99
N ILE A 49 -3.22 8.37 -6.17
CA ILE A 49 -2.22 9.12 -5.38
C ILE A 49 -2.54 9.01 -3.87
N SER A 50 -3.79 9.31 -3.47
CA SER A 50 -4.20 9.25 -2.07
C SER A 50 -4.02 7.87 -1.43
N ARG A 51 -4.14 6.81 -2.23
CA ARG A 51 -3.95 5.44 -1.76
C ARG A 51 -2.49 5.13 -1.50
N VAL A 52 -1.60 5.47 -2.43
CA VAL A 52 -0.14 5.34 -2.27
C VAL A 52 0.37 6.08 -1.04
N TYR A 53 -0.04 7.34 -0.84
CA TYR A 53 0.36 8.11 0.34
C TYR A 53 -0.16 7.50 1.65
N ARG A 54 -1.37 6.89 1.64
CA ARG A 54 -1.90 6.20 2.82
C ARG A 54 -1.09 4.95 3.14
N GLU A 55 -0.78 4.15 2.14
CA GLU A 55 0.04 2.93 2.30
C GLU A 55 1.46 3.28 2.79
N TYR A 56 2.09 4.31 2.23
CA TYR A 56 3.39 4.83 2.69
C TYR A 56 3.35 5.34 4.13
N ARG A 57 2.32 6.10 4.51
CA ARG A 57 2.18 6.60 5.89
C ARG A 57 1.92 5.48 6.90
N VAL A 58 1.24 4.42 6.48
CA VAL A 58 0.97 3.27 7.34
C VAL A 58 2.24 2.43 7.48
N SER A 59 2.94 2.12 6.38
CA SER A 59 4.16 1.32 6.39
C SER A 59 5.32 2.01 7.12
N SER A 60 5.47 3.33 6.98
CA SER A 60 6.47 4.12 7.72
C SER A 60 6.23 4.12 9.24
N LYS A 61 4.97 4.00 9.70
CA LYS A 61 4.64 3.89 11.12
C LYS A 61 4.81 2.48 11.67
N THR A 62 4.60 1.47 10.84
CA THR A 62 4.73 0.07 11.24
C THR A 62 6.02 -0.52 10.68
N SER A 63 7.13 -0.32 11.40
CA SER A 63 8.30 -1.20 11.24
C SER A 63 7.86 -2.63 11.62
N ASN A 64 7.65 -3.47 10.62
CA ASN A 64 7.21 -4.86 10.75
C ASN A 64 8.31 -5.80 11.32
N PHE A 65 9.28 -5.27 12.07
CA PHE A 65 10.34 -6.08 12.70
C PHE A 65 9.85 -6.86 13.94
N ARG A 66 8.58 -6.76 14.31
CA ARG A 66 8.08 -7.32 15.58
C ARG A 66 7.18 -8.54 15.42
N HIS A 67 7.66 -9.62 14.78
CA HIS A 67 7.00 -10.92 15.01
C HIS A 67 7.82 -12.19 14.79
N ARG A 68 9.14 -12.16 14.97
CA ARG A 68 9.93 -13.41 15.05
C ARG A 68 10.74 -13.54 16.34
N CYS A 69 10.16 -13.16 17.48
CA CYS A 69 10.61 -13.75 18.73
C CYS A 69 9.97 -15.14 18.85
N SER A 70 10.62 -16.13 18.25
CA SER A 70 10.22 -17.53 18.33
C SER A 70 10.10 -17.95 19.80
N ARG A 71 8.96 -18.51 20.19
CA ARG A 71 8.76 -19.16 21.49
C ARG A 71 9.79 -20.29 21.65
N LYS A 72 10.58 -20.30 22.72
CA LYS A 72 11.52 -21.40 23.03
C LYS A 72 10.72 -22.71 23.06
N LYS A 73 11.07 -23.68 22.20
CA LYS A 73 10.59 -25.05 22.34
C LYS A 73 11.28 -25.65 23.57
N THR A 74 10.52 -26.02 24.59
CA THR A 74 11.03 -26.87 25.66
C THR A 74 11.32 -28.25 25.06
N LEU A 75 12.57 -28.69 25.19
CA LEU A 75 12.99 -30.06 24.91
C LEU A 75 12.23 -30.94 25.89
N LYS A 76 11.15 -31.58 25.44
CA LYS A 76 10.54 -32.66 26.18
C LYS A 76 11.53 -33.81 26.16
N GLU A 77 12.07 -34.08 27.35
CA GLU A 77 12.47 -35.38 27.90
C GLU A 77 12.28 -36.53 26.91
N LEU A 78 13.41 -37.07 26.45
CA LEU A 78 13.47 -38.36 25.79
C LEU A 78 12.96 -39.40 26.80
N ASP A 79 11.80 -39.96 26.49
CA ASP A 79 11.28 -41.24 26.96
C ASP A 79 12.42 -42.27 27.03
N HIS A 80 12.69 -42.80 28.24
CA HIS A 80 13.11 -44.17 28.58
C HIS A 80 12.80 -44.43 30.06
#